data_AF-A0A0M9DHE8-F1
#
_entry.id   AF-A0A0M9DHE8-F1
#
_cell.length_a   1.000
_cell.length_b   1.000
_cell.length_c   1.000
_cell.angle_alpha   90.00
_cell.angle_beta   90.00
_cell.angle_gamma   90.00
#
_symmetry.space_group_name_H-M   'P 1'
#
loop_
_entity.id
_entity.type
_entity.pdbx_description
1 polymer ?
#
loop_
_entity_poly.entity_id
_entity_poly.type
_entity_poly.pdbx_seq_one_letter_code
_entity_poly.pdbx_strand_id
1 'polypeptide(L)' 'MLLLWSMSFVVAIFALVLAVVKCSWIFMLISTITCIPVAAYFWGANNAWQSIGFIPLFLLMLTMAFWFLEKKVIIWRDLK' A
#
# COMPACT_ATOMS: atom_id res chain seq x y z
N MET A 1 -9.62 19.73 -2.43
CA MET A 1 -8.28 19.08 -2.45
C MET A 1 -7.92 18.43 -1.12
N LEU A 2 -8.04 19.12 0.02
CA LEU A 2 -7.75 18.55 1.36
C LEU A 2 -8.55 17.28 1.70
N LEU A 3 -9.86 17.26 1.39
CA LEU A 3 -10.76 16.16 1.75
C LEU A 3 -10.39 14.84 1.04
N LEU A 4 -10.06 14.91 -0.26
CA LEU A 4 -9.65 13.76 -1.06
C LEU A 4 -8.34 13.16 -0.53
N TRP A 5 -7.36 14.00 -0.23
CA TRP A 5 -6.10 13.58 0.37
C TRP A 5 -6.29 12.91 1.75
N SER A 6 -7.08 13.52 2.64
CA SER A 6 -7.32 12.98 3.98
C SER A 6 -8.07 11.65 3.93
N MET A 7 -9.07 11.51 3.05
CA MET A 7 -9.81 10.26 2.88
C MET A 7 -8.90 9.17 2.30
N SER A 8 -8.10 9.49 1.28
CA SER A 8 -7.12 8.57 0.71
C SER A 8 -6.10 8.09 1.74
N PHE A 9 -5.65 8.98 2.63
CA PHE A 9 -4.72 8.63 3.69
C PHE A 9 -5.34 7.67 4.72
N VAL A 10 -6.57 7.95 5.16
CA VAL A 10 -7.32 7.07 6.08
C VAL A 10 -7.54 5.70 5.46
N VAL A 11 -8.03 5.64 4.21
CA VAL A 11 -8.27 4.39 3.50
C VAL A 11 -6.98 3.60 3.30
N ALA A 12 -5.87 4.27 2.97
CA ALA A 12 -4.57 3.61 2.82
C ALA A 12 -4.10 2.96 4.12
N ILE A 13 -4.25 3.62 5.27
CA ILE A 13 -3.89 3.05 6.58
C ILE A 13 -4.75 1.83 6.90
N PHE A 14 -6.08 1.94 6.76
CA PHE A 14 -6.98 0.81 7.03
C PHE A 14 -6.71 -0.37 6.10
N ALA A 15 -6.50 -0.11 4.81
CA ALA A 15 -6.16 -1.15 3.84
C ALA A 15 -4.82 -1.81 4.15
N LEU A 16 -3.81 -1.05 4.59
CA LEU A 16 -2.50 -1.58 4.98
C LEU A 16 -2.61 -2.46 6.23
N VAL A 17 -3.34 -2.04 7.26
CA VAL A 17 -3.57 -2.86 8.47
C VAL A 17 -4.29 -4.16 8.10
N LEU A 18 -5.34 -4.10 7.28
CA LEU A 18 -6.04 -5.29 6.81
C LEU A 18 -5.16 -6.19 5.95
N ALA A 19 -4.30 -5.63 5.11
CA ALA A 19 -3.36 -6.39 4.28
C ALA A 19 -2.37 -7.18 5.14
N VAL A 20 -1.85 -6.56 6.20
CA VAL A 20 -0.95 -7.23 7.16
C VAL A 20 -1.70 -8.32 7.94
N VAL A 21 -2.89 -8.02 8.48
CA VAL A 21 -3.67 -8.99 9.27
C VAL A 21 -4.13 -10.19 8.45
N LYS A 22 -4.59 -9.96 7.22
CA LYS A 22 -5.06 -11.01 6.31
C LYS A 22 -3.94 -11.65 5.48
N CYS A 23 -2.71 -11.13 5.60
CA CYS A 23 -1.56 -11.52 4.80
C CYS A 23 -1.88 -11.59 3.29
N SER A 24 -2.69 -10.65 2.79
CA SER A 24 -3.29 -10.74 1.45
C SER A 24 -2.73 -9.66 0.52
N TRP A 25 -2.25 -10.09 -0.64
CA TRP A 25 -1.65 -9.20 -1.64
C TRP A 25 -2.67 -8.20 -2.21
N ILE A 26 -3.95 -8.58 -2.30
CA ILE A 26 -5.02 -7.75 -2.88
C ILE A 26 -5.23 -6.49 -2.04
N PHE A 27 -5.34 -6.65 -0.72
CA PHE A 27 -5.49 -5.51 0.19
C PHE A 27 -4.24 -4.61 0.19
N MET A 28 -3.05 -5.19 0.03
CA MET A 28 -1.81 -4.42 -0.09
C MET A 28 -1.80 -3.56 -1.36
N LEU A 29 -2.27 -4.12 -2.48
CA LEU A 29 -2.39 -3.42 -3.76
C LEU A 29 -3.41 -2.26 -3.68
N ILE A 30 -4.56 -2.49 -3.02
CA ILE A 30 -5.55 -1.43 -2.77
C ILE A 30 -4.93 -0.29 -1.96
N SER A 31 -4.15 -0.58 -0.91
CA SER A 31 -3.45 0.46 -0.14
C SER A 31 -2.42 1.23 -0.99
N THR A 32 -1.77 0.56 -1.94
CA THR A 32 -0.80 1.16 -2.87
C THR A 32 -1.48 2.15 -3.82
N ILE A 33 -2.60 1.74 -4.44
CA ILE A 33 -3.36 2.58 -5.36
C ILE A 33 -3.94 3.80 -4.63
N THR A 34 -4.48 3.60 -3.43
CA THR A 34 -5.07 4.69 -2.64
C THR A 34 -4.02 5.68 -2.12
N CYS A 35 -2.73 5.29 -2.05
CA CYS A 35 -1.62 6.20 -1.79
C CYS A 35 -1.21 7.06 -2.99
N ILE A 36 -1.60 6.74 -4.23
CA ILE A 36 -1.25 7.53 -5.43
C ILE A 36 -1.70 8.99 -5.33
N PRO A 37 -2.97 9.31 -5.01
CA PRO A 37 -3.39 10.71 -4.85
C PRO A 37 -2.66 11.42 -3.69
N VAL A 38 -2.27 10.68 -2.65
CA VAL A 38 -1.46 11.23 -1.55
C VAL A 38 -0.06 11.58 -2.01
N ALA A 39 0.58 10.70 -2.77
CA ALA A 39 1.90 10.94 -3.35
C ALA A 39 1.89 12.07 -4.37
N ALA A 40 0.88 12.14 -5.24
CA ALA A 40 0.73 13.20 -6.23
C ALA A 40 0.59 14.59 -5.57
N TYR A 41 -0.07 14.66 -4.41
CA TYR A 41 -0.15 15.90 -3.63
C TYR A 41 1.22 16.36 -3.13
N PHE A 42 2.04 15.44 -2.62
CA PHE A 42 3.36 15.77 -2.06
C PHE A 42 4.49 15.84 -3.09
N TRP A 43 4.29 15.32 -4.31
CA TRP A 43 5.28 15.39 -5.39
C TRP A 43 5.59 16.83 -5.81
N GLY A 44 4.62 17.74 -5.68
CA GLY A 44 4.80 19.16 -5.98
C GLY A 44 5.49 19.96 -4.86
N ALA A 45 5.82 19.34 -3.73
CA ALA A 45 6.49 20.03 -2.63
C ALA A 45 8.00 20.14 -2.89
N ASN A 46 8.57 21.34 -2.84
CA ASN A 46 10.02 21.57 -2.97
C ASN A 46 10.71 21.58 -1.59
N ASN A 47 10.39 20.61 -0.75
CA ASN A 47 10.94 20.47 0.60
C ASN A 47 11.02 18.98 0.99
N ALA A 48 11.40 18.68 2.23
CA ALA A 48 11.53 17.30 2.72
C ALA A 48 10.24 16.45 2.59
N TRP A 49 9.07 17.07 2.36
CA TRP A 49 7.82 16.36 2.13
C TRP A 49 7.74 15.72 0.74
N GLN A 50 8.61 16.12 -0.21
CA GLN A 50 8.71 15.47 -1.52
C GLN A 50 9.01 13.97 -1.41
N SER A 51 9.71 13.55 -0.35
CA SER A 51 10.02 12.16 -0.04
C SER A 51 8.77 11.29 0.13
N ILE A 52 7.65 11.89 0.55
CA ILE A 52 6.35 11.22 0.72
C ILE A 52 5.79 10.77 -0.65
N GLY A 53 6.21 11.41 -1.74
CA GLY A 53 5.91 10.99 -3.11
C GLY A 53 6.41 9.58 -3.46
N PHE A 54 7.41 9.05 -2.74
CA PHE A 54 7.98 7.71 -2.98
C PHE A 54 7.28 6.59 -2.20
N ILE A 55 6.37 6.93 -1.28
CA ILE A 55 5.58 5.95 -0.51
C ILE A 55 4.90 4.89 -1.39
N PRO A 56 4.15 5.21 -2.47
CA PRO A 56 3.52 4.18 -3.30
C PRO A 56 4.54 3.23 -3.93
N LEU A 57 5.75 3.69 -4.21
CA LEU A 57 6.82 2.86 -4.78
C LEU A 57 7.31 1.82 -3.75
N PHE A 58 7.44 2.24 -2.48
CA PHE A 58 7.73 1.34 -1.37
C PHE A 58 6.59 0.34 -1.10
N LEU A 59 5.34 0.79 -1.09
CA LEU A 59 4.18 -0.08 -0.93
C LEU A 59 4.04 -1.10 -2.08
N LEU A 60 4.46 -0.74 -3.28
CA LEU A 60 4.47 -1.66 -4.43
C LEU A 60 5.49 -2.79 -4.23
N MET A 61 6.68 -2.49 -3.71
CA MET A 61 7.65 -3.53 -3.31
C MET A 61 7.08 -4.45 -2.23
N LEU A 62 6.37 -3.88 -1.23
CA LEU A 62 5.72 -4.66 -0.19
C LEU A 62 4.62 -5.57 -0.75
N THR A 63 3.82 -5.06 -1.71
CA THR A 63 2.79 -5.82 -2.40
C THR A 63 3.39 -7.04 -3.11
N MET A 64 4.54 -6.87 -3.78
CA MET A 64 5.26 -8.01 -4.38
C MET A 64 5.72 -9.01 -3.32
N ALA A 65 6.27 -8.55 -2.18
CA ALA A 65 6.67 -9.43 -1.09
C ALA A 65 5.48 -10.24 -0.53
N PHE A 66 4.33 -9.59 -0.30
CA PHE A 66 3.11 -10.26 0.15
C PHE A 66 2.57 -11.24 -0.88
N TRP A 67 2.65 -10.93 -2.17
CA TRP A 67 2.30 -11.87 -3.24
C TRP A 67 3.14 -13.16 -3.19
N PHE A 68 4.45 -13.04 -2.99
CA PHE A 68 5.33 -14.20 -2.84
C PHE A 68 5.02 -15.00 -1.57
N LEU A 69 4.72 -14.33 -0.46
CA LEU A 69 4.35 -14.97 0.80
C LEU A 69 3.02 -15.72 0.70
N GLU A 70 2.00 -15.10 0.09
CA GLU A 70 0.68 -15.73 -0.08
C GLU A 70 0.77 -16.98 -0.97
N LYS A 71 1.54 -16.93 -2.07
CA LYS A 71 1.80 -18.13 -2.89
C LYS A 71 2.44 -19.26 -2.09
N LYS A 72 3.41 -18.96 -1.21
CA LYS A 72 4.00 -19.97 -0.34
C LYS A 72 2.97 -20.53 0.64
N VAL A 73 2.18 -19.68 1.30
CA VAL A 73 1.15 -20.10 2.26
C VAL A 73 0.08 -20.98 1.60
N ILE A 74 -0.29 -20.72 0.33
CA ILE A 74 -1.20 -21.58 -0.44
C ILE A 74 -0.56 -22.95 -0.68
N ILE A 75 0.68 -23.00 -1.17
CA ILE A 75 1.41 -24.27 -1.43
C ILE A 75 1.48 -25.16 -0.18
N TRP A 76 1.78 -24.58 1.00
CA TRP A 76 1.82 -25.35 2.25
C TRP A 76 0.45 -25.89 2.70
N ARG A 77 -0.64 -25.24 2.29
CA ARG A 77 -2.00 -25.64 2.63
C ARG A 77 -2.50 -26.79 1.76
N ASP A 78 -2.10 -26.82 0.49
CA ASP A 78 -2.44 -27.90 -0.45
C ASP A 78 -1.65 -29.20 -0.21
N LEU A 79 -0.53 -29.12 0.52
CA LEU A 79 0.31 -30.28 0.88
C LEU A 79 -0.16 -31.03 2.15
N LYS A 80 -1.19 -30.53 2.83
CA LYS A 80 -1.69 -31.07 4.11
C LYS A 80 -3.08 -31.65 3.95
#